data_AF-A0A355H8Y0-F1
#
_entry.id   AF-A0A355H8Y0-F1
#
_cell.length_a   1.000
_cell.length_b   1.000
_cell.length_c   1.000
_cell.angle_alpha   90.00
_cell.angle_beta   90.00
_cell.angle_gamma   90.00
#
_symmetry.space_group_name_H-M   'P 1'
#
loop_
_entity.id
_entity.type
_entity.pdbx_description
1 polymer ?
#
loop_
_entity_poly.entity_id
_entity_poly.type
_entity_poly.pdbx_seq_one_letter_code
_entity_poly.pdbx_strand_id
1 'polypeptide(L)'
;FQADPQFILWGLKFLAQCTNSRARINSLAKHRISAYSQKILKEVVKETNIQYERNTKGLVYLYRNPEALAAGSHHVRLLQEAGQSLEIVGKERVLELIPELADSQDQIAGGVFSAT
;
A
#
# COMPACT_ATOMS: atom_id res chain seq x y z
N PHE A 1 13.35 24.59 27.16
CA PHE A 1 13.48 23.61 26.08
C PHE A 1 14.93 23.17 26.01
N GLN A 2 15.24 21.90 26.33
CA GLN A 2 16.55 21.32 26.08
C GLN A 2 16.52 20.64 24.70
N ALA A 3 17.54 20.88 23.89
CA ALA A 3 17.69 20.21 22.61
C ALA A 3 18.16 18.77 22.86
N ASP A 4 17.51 17.80 22.19
CA ASP A 4 17.93 16.39 22.17
C ASP A 4 18.84 16.15 20.95
N PRO A 5 20.17 15.96 21.15
CA PRO A 5 21.10 15.75 20.05
C PRO A 5 20.82 14.48 19.25
N GLN A 6 20.26 13.44 19.88
CA GLN A 6 19.92 12.19 19.19
C GLN A 6 18.71 12.40 18.28
N PHE A 7 17.72 13.15 18.74
CA PHE A 7 16.57 13.53 17.92
C PHE A 7 17.00 14.37 16.71
N ILE A 8 17.90 15.33 16.90
CA ILE A 8 18.44 16.15 15.79
C ILE A 8 19.17 15.26 14.78
N LEU A 9 20.06 14.38 15.25
CA LEU A 9 20.80 13.48 14.36
C LEU A 9 19.87 12.54 13.59
N TRP A 10 18.87 11.98 14.26
CA TRP A 10 17.85 11.16 13.61
C TRP A 10 17.04 11.98 12.60
N GLY A 11 16.66 13.22 12.93
CA GLY A 11 15.94 14.12 12.05
C GLY A 11 16.70 14.41 10.76
N LEU A 12 18.02 14.65 10.85
CA LEU A 12 18.87 14.83 9.67
C LEU A 12 18.93 13.56 8.81
N LYS A 13 19.02 12.37 9.42
CA LYS A 13 18.96 11.09 8.69
C LYS A 13 17.61 10.88 8.02
N PHE A 14 16.52 11.23 8.69
CA PHE A 14 15.16 11.16 8.13
C PHE A 14 15.03 12.07 6.91
N LEU A 15 15.43 13.34 7.02
CA LEU A 15 15.39 14.30 5.92
C LEU A 15 16.23 13.82 4.71
N ALA A 16 17.39 13.21 4.95
CA ALA A 16 18.19 12.61 3.88
C ALA A 16 17.47 11.47 3.12
N GLN A 17 16.49 10.80 3.75
CA GLN A 17 15.65 9.78 3.13
C GLN A 17 14.40 10.34 2.42
N CYS A 18 14.10 11.64 2.57
CA CYS A 18 12.93 12.29 1.97
C CYS A 18 13.11 12.71 0.49
N THR A 19 14.15 12.22 -0.18
CA THR A 19 14.36 12.48 -1.62
C THR A 19 13.63 11.45 -2.48
N ASN A 20 13.25 11.80 -3.72
CA ASN A 20 12.58 10.88 -4.64
C ASN A 20 13.37 9.59 -4.90
N SER A 21 14.69 9.69 -5.06
CA SER A 21 15.57 8.53 -5.26
C SER A 21 15.54 7.59 -4.05
N ARG A 22 15.65 8.14 -2.84
CA ARG A 22 15.58 7.35 -1.60
C ARG A 22 14.19 6.77 -1.38
N ALA A 23 13.13 7.52 -1.66
CA ALA A 23 11.76 7.03 -1.60
C ALA A 23 11.54 5.82 -2.52
N ARG A 24 12.09 5.82 -3.75
CA ARG A 24 12.04 4.66 -4.66
C ARG A 24 12.75 3.44 -4.08
N ILE A 25 14.02 3.61 -3.66
CA ILE A 25 14.84 2.52 -3.09
C ILE A 25 14.15 1.93 -1.85
N ASN A 26 13.70 2.78 -0.94
CA ASN A 26 13.06 2.36 0.30
C ASN A 26 11.71 1.69 0.04
N SER A 27 10.96 2.15 -0.96
CA SER A 27 9.69 1.52 -1.36
C SER A 27 9.90 0.09 -1.86
N LEU A 28 10.91 -0.12 -2.72
CA LEU A 28 11.24 -1.45 -3.24
C LEU A 28 11.77 -2.38 -2.13
N ALA A 29 12.58 -1.87 -1.21
CA ALA A 29 13.06 -2.64 -0.06
C ALA A 29 11.90 -3.10 0.85
N LYS A 30 10.99 -2.18 1.19
CA LYS A 30 9.77 -2.50 1.96
C LYS A 30 8.89 -3.51 1.23
N HIS A 31 8.74 -3.34 -0.07
CA HIS A 31 7.94 -4.24 -0.89
C HIS A 31 8.48 -5.68 -0.87
N ARG A 32 9.80 -5.86 -1.03
CA ARG A 32 10.45 -7.17 -0.95
C ARG A 32 10.19 -7.88 0.39
N ILE A 33 10.30 -7.15 1.50
CA ILE A 33 10.02 -7.69 2.83
C ILE A 33 8.55 -8.10 2.96
N SER A 34 7.63 -7.27 2.47
CA SER A 34 6.19 -7.57 2.48
C SER A 34 5.86 -8.82 1.66
N ALA A 35 6.37 -8.92 0.43
CA ALA A 35 6.15 -10.07 -0.43
C ALA A 35 6.70 -11.36 0.18
N TYR A 36 7.91 -11.30 0.76
CA TYR A 36 8.50 -12.42 1.49
C TYR A 36 7.63 -12.83 2.69
N SER A 37 7.22 -11.88 3.53
CA SER A 37 6.38 -12.14 4.70
C SER A 37 5.05 -12.79 4.32
N GLN A 38 4.39 -12.31 3.25
CA GLN A 38 3.15 -12.90 2.75
C GLN A 38 3.37 -14.34 2.25
N LYS A 39 4.48 -14.60 1.55
CA LYS A 39 4.85 -15.96 1.12
C LYS A 39 5.00 -16.89 2.33
N ILE A 40 5.81 -16.51 3.32
CA ILE A 40 6.05 -17.32 4.52
C ILE A 40 4.75 -17.55 5.29
N LEU A 41 3.90 -16.53 5.43
CA LEU A 41 2.59 -16.70 6.08
C LEU A 41 1.73 -17.74 5.35
N LYS A 42 1.67 -17.70 4.02
CA LYS A 42 0.92 -18.68 3.22
C LYS A 42 1.48 -20.10 3.39
N GLU A 43 2.81 -20.25 3.44
CA GLU A 43 3.49 -21.54 3.67
C GLU A 43 3.19 -22.09 5.05
N VAL A 44 3.39 -21.31 6.11
CA VAL A 44 3.12 -21.72 7.50
C VAL A 44 1.66 -22.14 7.69
N VAL A 45 0.71 -21.40 7.13
CA VAL A 45 -0.72 -21.75 7.23
C VAL A 45 -1.01 -23.06 6.51
N LYS A 46 -0.38 -23.30 5.36
CA LYS A 46 -0.53 -24.56 4.61
C LYS A 46 0.05 -25.76 5.38
N GLU A 47 1.21 -25.57 6.01
CA GLU A 47 1.92 -26.65 6.73
C GLU A 47 1.27 -26.99 8.07
N THR A 48 0.85 -25.97 8.82
CA THR A 48 0.35 -26.15 10.19
C THR A 48 -1.17 -26.32 10.26
N ASN A 49 -1.88 -25.93 9.20
CA ASN A 49 -3.34 -25.83 9.16
C ASN A 49 -3.92 -24.98 10.32
N ILE A 50 -3.14 -24.00 10.82
CA ILE A 50 -3.60 -23.09 11.86
C ILE A 50 -4.82 -22.30 11.38
N GLN A 51 -5.87 -22.29 12.21
CA GLN A 51 -7.09 -21.56 11.94
C GLN A 51 -7.02 -20.18 12.59
N TYR A 52 -7.39 -19.15 11.84
CA TYR A 52 -7.51 -17.76 12.28
C TYR A 52 -8.49 -17.03 11.35
N GLU A 53 -8.88 -15.81 11.72
CA GLU A 53 -9.73 -14.96 10.89
C GLU A 53 -8.98 -14.46 9.64
N ARG A 54 -8.83 -15.35 8.66
CA ARG A 54 -8.11 -15.08 7.42
C ARG A 54 -9.03 -14.40 6.40
N ASN A 55 -8.59 -13.26 5.88
CA ASN A 55 -9.20 -12.61 4.73
C ASN A 55 -8.30 -12.73 3.49
N THR A 56 -8.85 -13.25 2.39
CA THR A 56 -8.16 -13.39 1.09
C THR A 56 -8.86 -12.62 -0.04
N LYS A 57 -9.77 -11.71 0.30
CA LYS A 57 -10.51 -10.89 -0.68
C LYS A 57 -9.67 -9.76 -1.29
N GLY A 58 -8.40 -9.65 -0.92
CA GLY A 58 -7.55 -8.54 -1.32
C GLY A 58 -7.74 -7.30 -0.44
N LEU A 59 -7.24 -6.17 -0.96
CA LEU A 59 -7.30 -4.86 -0.33
C LEU A 59 -7.58 -3.80 -1.39
N VAL A 60 -8.46 -2.85 -1.07
CA VAL A 60 -8.66 -1.64 -1.87
C VAL A 60 -8.15 -0.43 -1.08
N TYR A 61 -7.27 0.35 -1.69
CA TYR A 61 -6.88 1.66 -1.19
C TYR A 61 -7.72 2.73 -1.89
N LEU A 62 -8.56 3.43 -1.13
CA LEU A 62 -9.54 4.39 -1.67
C LEU A 62 -8.95 5.80 -1.78
N TYR A 63 -9.31 6.48 -2.86
CA TYR A 63 -9.02 7.90 -3.05
C TYR A 63 -10.31 8.68 -3.17
N ARG A 64 -10.39 9.78 -2.43
CA ARG A 64 -11.55 10.69 -2.46
C ARG A 64 -11.44 11.79 -3.52
N ASN A 65 -10.22 12.14 -3.91
CA ASN A 65 -9.99 13.16 -4.92
C ASN A 65 -9.22 12.57 -6.13
N PRO A 66 -9.58 12.96 -7.38
CA PRO A 66 -8.93 12.45 -8.59
C PRO A 66 -7.43 12.79 -8.66
N GLU A 67 -7.02 13.95 -8.14
CA GLU A 67 -5.63 14.42 -8.21
C GLU A 67 -4.68 13.54 -7.39
N ALA A 68 -5.13 13.05 -6.25
CA ALA A 68 -4.42 12.16 -5.34
C ALA A 68 -4.43 10.73 -5.87
N LEU A 69 -5.50 10.30 -6.54
CA LEU A 69 -5.50 9.04 -7.28
C LEU A 69 -4.44 9.08 -8.40
N ALA A 70 -4.40 10.17 -9.16
CA ALA A 70 -3.41 10.39 -10.21
C ALA A 70 -1.99 10.45 -9.63
N ALA A 71 -1.76 11.19 -8.55
CA ALA A 71 -0.46 11.26 -7.88
C ALA A 71 -0.03 9.90 -7.31
N GLY A 72 -0.96 9.17 -6.70
CA GLY A 72 -0.76 7.83 -6.16
C GLY A 72 -0.40 6.80 -7.23
N SER A 73 -0.91 6.97 -8.46
CA SER A 73 -0.63 6.07 -9.58
C SER A 73 0.87 5.94 -9.90
N HIS A 74 1.69 6.96 -9.63
CA HIS A 74 3.14 6.87 -9.80
C HIS A 74 3.77 5.85 -8.84
N HIS A 75 3.30 5.80 -7.59
CA HIS A 75 3.76 4.81 -6.62
C HIS A 75 3.29 3.40 -7.01
N VAL A 76 2.06 3.28 -7.50
CA VAL A 76 1.50 2.02 -7.98
C VAL A 76 2.33 1.45 -9.13
N ARG A 77 2.69 2.28 -10.12
CA ARG A 77 3.53 1.86 -11.26
C ARG A 77 4.87 1.30 -10.80
N LEU A 78 5.52 1.94 -9.83
CA LEU A 78 6.77 1.42 -9.26
C LEU A 78 6.61 0.01 -8.68
N LEU A 79 5.51 -0.27 -8.00
CA LEU A 79 5.24 -1.59 -7.43
C LEU A 79 4.83 -2.61 -8.50
N GLN A 80 4.09 -2.18 -9.53
CA GLN A 80 3.78 -3.02 -10.71
C GLN A 80 5.06 -3.42 -11.46
N GLU A 81 5.99 -2.48 -11.68
CA GLU A 81 7.33 -2.76 -12.23
C GLU A 81 8.12 -3.75 -11.37
N ALA A 82 7.87 -3.76 -10.06
CA ALA A 82 8.48 -4.70 -9.12
C ALA A 82 7.76 -6.06 -9.05
N GLY A 83 6.72 -6.28 -9.87
CA GLY A 83 5.99 -7.54 -9.99
C GLY A 83 4.72 -7.64 -9.13
N GLN A 84 4.30 -6.57 -8.44
CA GLN A 84 3.05 -6.59 -7.69
C GLN A 84 1.84 -6.43 -8.63
N SER A 85 0.88 -7.34 -8.53
CA SER A 85 -0.42 -7.23 -9.21
C SER A 85 -1.30 -6.18 -8.53
N LEU A 86 -1.19 -4.93 -8.96
CA LEU A 86 -2.07 -3.82 -8.57
C LEU A 86 -2.89 -3.37 -9.75
N GLU A 87 -4.16 -3.03 -9.49
CA GLU A 87 -5.09 -2.48 -10.47
C GLU A 87 -5.50 -1.07 -10.02
N ILE A 88 -5.34 -0.08 -10.88
CA ILE A 88 -5.93 1.25 -10.64
C ILE A 88 -7.38 1.17 -11.11
N VAL A 89 -8.31 1.41 -10.20
CA VAL A 89 -9.74 1.20 -10.42
C VAL A 89 -10.51 2.51 -10.31
N GLY A 90 -11.47 2.70 -11.20
CA GLY A 90 -12.43 3.81 -11.12
C GLY A 90 -13.46 3.62 -10.01
N LYS A 91 -14.29 4.63 -9.79
CA LYS A 91 -15.37 4.61 -8.79
C LYS A 91 -16.30 3.40 -8.98
N GLU A 92 -16.71 3.12 -10.20
CA GLU A 92 -17.65 2.05 -10.53
C GLU A 92 -17.08 0.69 -10.11
N ARG A 93 -15.81 0.44 -10.44
CA ARG A 93 -15.10 -0.78 -10.05
C ARG A 93 -14.88 -0.88 -8.54
N VAL A 94 -14.69 0.24 -7.84
CA VAL A 94 -14.66 0.26 -6.37
C VAL A 94 -16.00 -0.18 -5.77
N LEU A 95 -17.12 0.29 -6.33
CA LEU A 95 -18.46 -0.08 -5.87
C LEU A 95 -18.80 -1.54 -6.17
N GLU A 96 -18.27 -2.11 -7.26
CA GLU A 96 -18.35 -3.55 -7.50
C GLU A 96 -17.57 -4.37 -6.45
N LEU A 97 -16.40 -3.88 -6.04
CA LEU A 97 -15.54 -4.54 -5.05
C LEU A 97 -16.08 -4.39 -3.63
N ILE A 98 -16.70 -3.25 -3.30
CA ILE A 98 -17.24 -2.92 -1.97
C ILE A 98 -18.62 -2.25 -2.15
N PRO A 99 -19.69 -3.04 -2.38
CA PRO A 99 -21.04 -2.52 -2.58
C PRO A 99 -21.57 -1.69 -1.41
N GLU A 100 -21.05 -1.91 -0.20
CA GLU A 100 -21.41 -1.20 1.02
C GLU A 100 -21.05 0.30 0.98
N LEU A 101 -20.24 0.71 0.01
CA LEU A 101 -19.88 2.11 -0.21
C LEU A 101 -20.87 2.88 -1.09
N ALA A 102 -21.96 2.25 -1.54
CA ALA A 102 -22.95 2.88 -2.44
C ALA A 102 -23.45 4.24 -1.93
N ASP A 103 -23.75 4.36 -0.64
CA ASP A 103 -24.25 5.60 -0.03
C ASP A 103 -23.20 6.72 0.01
N SER A 104 -21.92 6.40 -0.18
CA SER A 104 -20.80 7.34 -0.18
C SER A 104 -20.11 7.44 -1.55
N GLN A 105 -20.77 7.00 -2.63
CA GLN A 105 -20.19 7.01 -3.98
C GLN A 105 -19.67 8.39 -4.42
N ASP A 106 -20.34 9.47 -4.02
CA ASP A 106 -19.95 10.84 -4.40
C ASP A 106 -18.65 11.30 -3.72
N GLN A 107 -18.19 10.57 -2.70
CA GLN A 107 -16.92 10.80 -2.01
C GLN A 107 -15.78 9.94 -2.57
N ILE A 108 -16.02 9.16 -3.63
CA ILE A 108 -15.06 8.19 -4.18
C ILE A 108 -14.64 8.63 -5.58
N ALA A 109 -13.36 8.97 -5.73
CA ALA A 109 -12.76 9.21 -7.04
C ALA A 109 -12.30 7.89 -7.71
N GLY A 110 -11.95 6.89 -6.89
CA GLY A 110 -11.48 5.58 -7.34
C GLY A 110 -10.57 4.94 -6.31
N GLY A 111 -9.72 4.02 -6.74
CA GLY A 111 -8.87 3.27 -5.84
C GLY A 111 -7.72 2.53 -6.50
N VAL A 112 -6.96 1.84 -5.66
CA VAL A 112 -5.95 0.86 -6.07
C VAL A 112 -6.33 -0.47 -5.43
N PHE A 113 -6.61 -1.47 -6.25
CA PHE A 113 -6.96 -2.80 -5.81
C PHE A 113 -5.73 -3.72 -5.88
N SER A 114 -5.49 -4.47 -4.81
CA SER A 114 -4.53 -5.57 -4.77
C SER A 114 -5.29 -6.86 -4.48
N ALA A 115 -5.17 -7.83 -5.37
CA ALA A 115 -5.56 -9.19 -5.06
C ALA A 115 -4.61 -9.81 -4.01
N THR A 116 -5.06 -10.88 -3.33
CA THR A 116 -4.25 -11.66 -2.37
C THR A 116 -3.40 -12.71 -3.07
#